data_AF-A0A936KT20-F1
#
_entry.id   AF-A0A936KT20-F1
#
_cell.length_a   1.000
_cell.length_b   1.000
_cell.length_c   1.000
_cell.angle_alpha   90.00
_cell.angle_beta   90.00
_cell.angle_gamma   90.00
#
_symmetry.space_group_name_H-M   'P 1'
#
loop_
_entity.id
_entity.type
_entity.pdbx_description
1 polymer ?
#
loop_
_entity_poly.entity_id
_entity_poly.type
_entity_poly.pdbx_seq_one_letter_code
_entity_poly.pdbx_strand_id
1 'polypeptide(L)'
;MSGFMLQLFQFFGLLPALGVAYIRDKFNFRLLPKTCLKYKHRLSCPVLRIFLAVLLAAPALIKINGHSPIIKAASCPSEMTMITIQYDPGTYVNVTKENIVFLDWMPNFHSSNFRRNAHNLADNNLIKAMESITPSTLFYTLDHETNTEALIIIATDELPSPGQLLVSLCGQWDETQL
;
A
#
# COMPACT_ATOMS: atom_id res chain seq x y z
N MET A 1 20.39 -9.86 -5.21
CA MET A 1 19.08 -10.37 -4.75
C MET A 1 18.01 -10.49 -5.87
N SER A 2 18.34 -10.34 -7.17
CA SER A 2 17.34 -10.43 -8.25
C SER A 2 16.96 -11.86 -8.68
N GLY A 3 17.77 -12.88 -8.37
CA GLY A 3 17.53 -14.26 -8.79
C GLY A 3 16.41 -14.99 -8.02
N PHE A 4 16.20 -14.64 -6.74
CA PHE A 4 15.22 -15.33 -5.88
C PHE A 4 13.76 -14.95 -6.20
N MET A 5 13.54 -13.72 -6.69
CA MET A 5 12.20 -13.22 -7.00
C MET A 5 11.60 -13.91 -8.25
N LEU A 6 12.45 -14.32 -9.20
CA LEU A 6 12.04 -15.04 -10.41
C LEU A 6 11.58 -16.48 -10.14
N GLN A 7 12.16 -17.16 -9.13
CA GLN A 7 11.73 -18.52 -8.77
C GLN A 7 10.38 -18.53 -8.06
N LEU A 8 10.11 -17.56 -7.18
CA LEU A 8 8.81 -17.45 -6.49
C LEU A 8 7.66 -17.24 -7.48
N PHE A 9 7.87 -16.44 -8.54
CA PHE A 9 6.86 -16.21 -9.57
C PHE A 9 6.49 -17.48 -10.35
N GLN A 10 7.45 -18.39 -10.58
CA GLN A 10 7.19 -19.66 -11.27
C GLN A 10 6.33 -20.61 -10.44
N PHE A 11 6.53 -20.66 -9.12
CA PHE A 11 5.73 -21.49 -8.22
C PHE A 11 4.33 -20.93 -8.01
N PHE A 12 4.19 -19.63 -7.79
CA PHE A 12 2.87 -19.02 -7.58
C PHE A 12 2.03 -18.95 -8.86
N GLY A 13 2.65 -18.87 -10.04
CA GLY A 13 1.94 -18.95 -11.33
C GLY A 13 1.31 -20.32 -11.62
N LEU A 14 1.82 -21.39 -11.00
CA LEU A 14 1.31 -22.76 -11.18
C LEU A 14 0.14 -23.10 -10.23
N LEU A 15 -0.01 -22.39 -9.12
CA LEU A 15 -1.07 -22.62 -8.13
C LEU A 15 -2.50 -22.47 -8.73
N PRO A 16 -2.81 -21.46 -9.56
CA PRO A 16 -4.12 -21.36 -10.20
C PRO A 16 -4.41 -22.56 -11.13
N ALA A 17 -3.40 -23.04 -11.86
CA ALA A 17 -3.55 -24.18 -12.77
C ALA A 17 -3.81 -25.49 -12.01
N LEU A 18 -3.08 -25.71 -10.90
CA LEU A 18 -3.31 -26.83 -10.00
C LEU A 18 -4.67 -26.76 -9.30
N GLY A 19 -5.10 -25.57 -8.88
CA GLY A 19 -6.42 -25.34 -8.30
C GLY A 19 -7.54 -25.67 -9.29
N VAL A 20 -7.43 -25.23 -10.55
CA VAL A 20 -8.41 -25.55 -11.60
C VAL A 20 -8.43 -27.05 -11.91
N ALA A 21 -7.27 -27.71 -11.95
CA ALA A 21 -7.19 -29.16 -12.13
C ALA A 21 -7.85 -29.91 -10.97
N TYR A 22 -7.61 -29.50 -9.73
CA TYR A 22 -8.20 -30.09 -8.53
C TYR A 22 -9.72 -29.89 -8.47
N ILE A 23 -10.22 -28.69 -8.80
CA ILE A 23 -11.66 -28.40 -8.88
C ILE A 23 -12.31 -29.27 -9.95
N ARG A 24 -11.67 -29.43 -11.11
CA ARG A 24 -12.16 -30.31 -12.19
C ARG A 24 -12.25 -31.78 -11.75
N ASP A 25 -11.31 -32.25 -10.93
CA ASP A 25 -11.29 -33.66 -10.49
C ASP A 25 -12.27 -33.92 -9.33
N LYS A 26 -12.43 -32.94 -8.43
CA LYS A 26 -13.32 -33.05 -7.27
C LYS A 26 -14.79 -32.81 -7.61
N PHE A 27 -15.06 -31.89 -8.53
CA PHE A 27 -16.39 -31.80 -9.14
C PHE A 27 -16.48 -32.87 -10.23
N ASN A 28 -17.05 -34.02 -9.88
CA ASN A 28 -17.39 -35.07 -10.83
C ASN A 28 -18.40 -34.54 -11.87
N PHE A 29 -17.91 -33.86 -12.90
CA PHE A 29 -18.68 -33.41 -14.08
C PHE A 29 -19.21 -34.58 -14.93
N ARG A 30 -19.25 -35.80 -14.38
CA ARG A 30 -19.77 -37.03 -15.00
C ARG A 30 -21.27 -36.96 -15.35
N LEU A 31 -21.98 -35.93 -14.85
CA LEU A 31 -23.38 -35.65 -15.19
C LEU A 31 -23.56 -34.48 -16.16
N LEU A 32 -22.50 -33.92 -16.74
CA LEU A 32 -22.67 -33.16 -17.97
C LEU A 32 -22.93 -34.18 -19.08
N PRO A 33 -24.14 -34.22 -19.67
CA PRO A 33 -24.40 -35.11 -20.78
C PRO A 33 -23.31 -34.90 -21.84
N LYS A 34 -22.78 -36.01 -22.37
CA LYS A 34 -21.96 -36.03 -23.59
C LYS A 34 -22.80 -35.64 -24.82
N THR A 35 -23.78 -34.74 -24.67
CA THR A 35 -24.19 -33.89 -25.77
C THR A 35 -22.99 -32.98 -26.02
N CYS A 36 -22.04 -33.52 -26.80
CA CYS A 36 -21.08 -32.74 -27.53
C CYS A 36 -21.83 -31.51 -28.03
N LEU A 37 -21.48 -30.37 -27.44
CA LEU A 37 -21.85 -29.07 -27.92
C LEU A 37 -21.52 -29.06 -29.42
N LYS A 38 -22.52 -29.37 -30.26
CA LYS A 38 -22.67 -28.78 -31.60
C LYS A 38 -23.03 -27.30 -31.44
N TYR A 39 -22.51 -26.65 -30.40
CA TYR A 39 -22.49 -25.22 -30.31
C TYR A 39 -21.37 -24.81 -31.24
N LYS A 40 -21.77 -24.32 -32.42
CA LYS A 40 -20.92 -23.79 -33.49
C LYS A 40 -20.24 -22.53 -32.95
N HIS A 41 -19.32 -22.69 -31.99
CA HIS A 41 -18.74 -21.64 -31.18
C HIS A 41 -17.59 -20.97 -31.92
N ARG A 42 -17.84 -20.57 -33.18
CA ARG A 42 -16.86 -19.87 -34.02
C ARG A 42 -16.47 -18.51 -33.43
N LEU A 43 -17.30 -17.96 -32.55
CA LEU A 43 -17.14 -16.65 -31.91
C LEU A 43 -16.44 -16.68 -30.53
N SER A 44 -16.32 -17.82 -29.82
CA SER A 44 -15.64 -17.85 -28.50
C SER A 44 -14.12 -17.96 -28.62
N CYS A 45 -13.64 -18.70 -29.61
CA CYS A 45 -12.20 -18.86 -29.82
C CYS A 45 -11.45 -17.54 -30.08
N PRO A 46 -11.96 -16.57 -30.88
CA PRO A 46 -11.26 -15.29 -31.06
C PRO A 46 -11.32 -14.41 -29.81
N VAL A 47 -12.45 -14.36 -29.09
CA VAL A 47 -12.60 -13.53 -27.88
C VAL A 47 -11.62 -14.00 -26.78
N LEU A 48 -11.51 -15.31 -26.58
CA LEU A 48 -10.55 -15.87 -25.62
C LEU A 48 -9.09 -15.55 -26.01
N ARG A 49 -8.75 -15.62 -27.30
CA ARG A 49 -7.41 -15.27 -27.79
C ARG A 49 -7.09 -13.79 -27.59
N ILE A 50 -8.06 -12.90 -27.83
CA ILE A 50 -7.90 -11.46 -27.60
C ILE A 50 -7.70 -11.20 -26.11
N PHE A 51 -8.53 -11.79 -25.24
CA PHE A 51 -8.40 -11.61 -23.81
C PHE A 51 -7.04 -12.11 -23.28
N LEU A 52 -6.59 -13.28 -23.75
CA LEU A 52 -5.27 -13.82 -23.41
C LEU A 52 -4.14 -12.91 -23.91
N ALA A 53 -4.25 -12.40 -25.13
CA ALA A 53 -3.27 -11.46 -25.69
C ALA A 53 -3.22 -10.16 -24.88
N VAL A 54 -4.36 -9.61 -24.45
CA VAL A 54 -4.44 -8.41 -23.60
C VAL A 54 -3.79 -8.68 -22.25
N LEU A 55 -4.08 -9.81 -21.59
CA LEU A 55 -3.47 -10.17 -20.31
C LEU A 55 -1.94 -10.33 -20.41
N LEU A 56 -1.45 -10.92 -21.50
CA LEU A 56 0.00 -11.06 -21.73
C LEU A 56 0.67 -9.73 -22.10
N ALA A 57 -0.01 -8.85 -22.83
CA ALA A 57 0.52 -7.55 -23.23
C ALA A 57 0.39 -6.48 -22.14
N ALA A 58 -0.57 -6.60 -21.21
CA ALA A 58 -0.87 -5.57 -20.22
C ALA A 58 0.33 -5.16 -19.35
N PRO A 59 1.17 -6.06 -18.80
CA PRO A 59 2.33 -5.65 -18.02
C PRO A 59 3.33 -4.81 -18.82
N ALA A 60 3.55 -5.15 -20.10
CA ALA A 60 4.42 -4.39 -20.99
C ALA A 60 3.82 -3.02 -21.33
N LEU A 61 2.51 -2.97 -21.60
CA LEU A 61 1.80 -1.72 -21.87
C LEU A 61 1.79 -0.79 -20.65
N ILE A 62 1.60 -1.34 -19.44
CA ILE A 62 1.69 -0.58 -18.19
C ILE A 62 3.12 -0.07 -17.97
N LYS A 63 4.14 -0.88 -18.26
CA LYS A 63 5.54 -0.44 -18.13
C LYS A 63 5.92 0.67 -19.11
N ILE A 64 5.41 0.64 -20.34
CA ILE A 64 5.73 1.63 -21.38
C ILE A 64 4.94 2.93 -21.18
N ASN A 65 3.65 2.81 -20.85
CA ASN A 65 2.77 3.97 -20.71
C ASN A 65 2.67 4.49 -19.27
N GLY A 66 3.17 3.71 -18.30
CA GLY A 66 3.22 4.09 -16.90
C GLY A 66 4.16 5.27 -16.74
N HIS A 67 3.60 6.45 -16.52
CA HIS A 67 4.37 7.59 -16.11
C HIS A 67 4.67 7.43 -14.63
N SER A 68 5.94 7.22 -14.28
CA SER A 68 6.37 7.39 -12.90
C SER A 68 6.00 8.81 -12.48
N PRO A 69 5.37 9.01 -11.31
CA PRO A 69 5.06 10.35 -10.85
C PRO A 69 6.38 11.13 -10.80
N ILE A 70 6.40 12.30 -11.44
CA ILE A 70 7.58 13.17 -11.40
C ILE A 70 7.66 13.70 -9.98
N ILE A 71 8.59 13.15 -9.20
CA ILE A 71 8.93 13.67 -7.88
C ILE A 71 9.59 15.02 -8.11
N LYS A 72 8.93 16.10 -7.67
CA LYS A 72 9.55 17.43 -7.69
C LYS A 72 10.63 17.42 -6.62
N ALA A 73 11.90 17.49 -7.02
CA ALA A 73 13.00 17.64 -6.09
C ALA A 73 12.79 18.94 -5.30
N ALA A 74 12.45 18.81 -4.02
CA ALA A 74 12.40 19.92 -3.09
C ALA A 74 13.77 20.03 -2.43
N SER A 75 14.39 21.21 -2.44
CA SER A 75 15.60 21.44 -1.65
C SER A 75 15.18 21.68 -0.20
N CYS A 76 15.49 20.73 0.69
CA CYS A 76 15.30 20.94 2.11
C CYS A 76 16.30 21.99 2.66
N PRO A 77 15.93 22.73 3.72
CA PRO A 77 16.88 23.58 4.46
C PRO A 77 18.12 22.79 4.93
N SER A 78 19.22 23.49 5.22
CA SER A 78 20.55 22.93 5.51
C SER A 78 20.65 21.99 6.74
N GLU A 79 19.56 21.76 7.46
CA GLU A 79 19.49 20.93 8.66
C GLU A 79 18.36 19.89 8.60
N MET A 80 17.78 19.69 7.42
CA MET A 80 16.68 18.76 7.20
C MET A 80 17.05 17.74 6.14
N THR A 81 16.69 16.49 6.38
CA THR A 81 16.79 15.41 5.41
C THR A 81 15.51 15.33 4.60
N MET A 82 15.65 15.21 3.28
CA MET A 82 14.53 14.91 2.39
C MET A 82 14.23 13.42 2.47
N ILE A 83 12.95 13.08 2.58
CA ILE A 83 12.45 11.71 2.37
C ILE A 83 11.38 11.74 1.29
N THR A 84 11.32 10.71 0.48
CA THR A 84 10.29 10.58 -0.55
C THR A 84 9.36 9.45 -0.18
N ILE A 85 8.08 9.74 -0.02
CA ILE A 85 7.10 8.79 0.52
C ILE A 85 5.92 8.62 -0.42
N GLN A 86 5.25 7.47 -0.31
CA GLN A 86 3.94 7.29 -0.89
C GLN A 86 2.86 7.62 0.15
N TYR A 87 2.17 8.74 -0.05
CA TYR A 87 1.06 9.15 0.80
C TYR A 87 -0.24 8.46 0.33
N ASP A 88 -0.84 7.66 1.20
CA ASP A 88 -2.13 7.02 0.96
C ASP A 88 -3.20 7.67 1.86
N PRO A 89 -4.21 8.36 1.29
CA PRO A 89 -5.24 8.99 2.10
C PRO A 89 -6.00 7.95 2.92
N GLY A 90 -6.01 8.13 4.24
CA GLY A 90 -6.69 7.25 5.19
C GLY A 90 -5.76 6.30 5.95
N THR A 91 -4.45 6.28 5.66
CA THR A 91 -3.45 5.53 6.45
C THR A 91 -2.81 6.37 7.57
N TYR A 92 -3.52 7.39 8.04
CA TYR A 92 -3.04 8.31 9.06
C TYR A 92 -3.93 8.32 10.31
N VAL A 93 -3.35 8.78 11.41
CA VAL A 93 -3.99 9.04 12.68
C VAL A 93 -3.86 10.53 12.97
N ASN A 94 -4.97 11.23 13.11
CA ASN A 94 -5.00 12.64 13.44
C ASN A 94 -5.20 12.80 14.95
N VAL A 95 -4.26 13.47 15.61
CA VAL A 95 -4.31 13.80 17.03
C VAL A 95 -4.69 15.26 17.18
N THR A 96 -5.85 15.53 17.75
CA THR A 96 -6.39 16.89 17.91
C THR A 96 -6.45 17.32 19.37
N LYS A 97 -6.59 18.63 19.57
CA LYS A 97 -6.77 19.24 20.90
C LYS A 97 -8.13 18.87 21.51
N GLU A 98 -8.20 18.84 22.85
CA GLU A 98 -9.40 18.53 23.64
C GLU A 98 -10.55 19.55 23.49
N ASN A 99 -10.29 20.72 22.91
CA ASN A 99 -11.30 21.79 22.81
C ASN A 99 -12.27 21.60 21.62
N ILE A 100 -12.02 20.63 20.75
CA ILE A 100 -12.87 20.31 19.60
C ILE A 100 -13.75 19.13 20.00
N VAL A 101 -15.07 19.23 19.88
CA VAL A 101 -15.97 18.14 20.28
C VAL A 101 -16.17 17.17 19.12
N PHE A 102 -15.69 15.93 19.26
CA PHE A 102 -16.00 14.81 18.38
C PHE A 102 -15.93 13.48 19.15
N LEU A 103 -16.31 12.38 18.51
CA LEU A 103 -16.15 11.05 19.08
C LEU A 103 -14.82 10.45 18.63
N ASP A 104 -14.00 9.98 19.57
CA ASP A 104 -12.73 9.33 19.25
C ASP A 104 -12.94 8.05 18.47
N TRP A 105 -12.51 8.06 17.21
CA TRP A 105 -12.60 6.96 16.29
C TRP A 105 -11.62 7.16 15.12
N MET A 106 -11.01 6.08 14.64
CA MET A 106 -10.07 6.12 13.52
C MET A 106 -10.63 6.92 12.32
N PRO A 107 -9.91 7.94 11.81
CA PRO A 107 -8.53 8.29 12.11
C PRO A 107 -8.34 9.35 13.21
N ASN A 108 -9.40 9.91 13.79
CA ASN A 108 -9.31 11.09 14.66
C ASN A 108 -9.36 10.72 16.14
N PHE A 109 -8.40 11.24 16.92
CA PHE A 109 -8.32 11.04 18.35
C PHE A 109 -7.99 12.35 19.07
N HIS A 110 -8.60 12.57 20.22
CA HIS A 110 -8.16 13.56 21.19
C HIS A 110 -6.81 13.14 21.78
N SER A 111 -5.96 14.13 22.05
CA SER A 111 -4.63 13.94 22.61
C SER A 111 -4.60 13.11 23.90
N SER A 112 -5.58 13.27 24.77
CA SER A 112 -5.70 12.56 26.05
C SER A 112 -5.93 11.06 25.85
N ASN A 113 -6.84 10.70 24.94
CA ASN A 113 -7.16 9.32 24.62
C ASN A 113 -6.06 8.65 23.79
N PHE A 114 -5.43 9.39 22.87
CA PHE A 114 -4.26 8.91 22.14
C PHE A 114 -3.11 8.54 23.10
N ARG A 115 -2.74 9.46 24.02
CA ARG A 115 -1.68 9.21 25.01
C ARG A 115 -2.00 8.03 25.92
N ARG A 116 -3.24 7.93 26.40
CA ARG A 116 -3.68 6.79 27.21
C ARG A 116 -3.50 5.46 26.47
N ASN A 117 -3.81 5.43 25.18
CA ASN A 117 -3.66 4.22 24.36
C ASN A 117 -2.18 3.93 24.04
N ALA A 118 -1.34 4.95 23.89
CA ALA A 118 0.09 4.78 23.65
C ALA A 118 0.80 4.01 24.78
N HIS A 119 0.38 4.17 26.03
CA HIS A 119 0.92 3.40 27.16
C HIS A 119 0.70 1.87 27.08
N ASN A 120 -0.14 1.39 26.16
CA ASN A 120 -0.33 -0.03 25.92
C ASN A 120 0.70 -0.62 24.93
N LEU A 121 1.59 0.20 24.36
CA LEU A 121 2.66 -0.26 23.48
C LEU A 121 3.73 -1.02 24.28
N ALA A 122 4.41 -1.96 23.63
CA ALA A 122 5.41 -2.79 24.29
C ALA A 122 6.76 -2.09 24.51
N ASP A 123 7.03 -1.00 23.79
CA ASP A 123 8.31 -0.30 23.78
C ASP A 123 8.22 1.04 24.54
N ASN A 124 9.04 1.18 25.59
CA ASN A 124 9.12 2.38 26.42
C ASN A 124 9.64 3.62 25.69
N ASN A 125 10.53 3.45 24.70
CA ASN A 125 11.05 4.57 23.92
C ASN A 125 9.94 5.10 23.00
N LEU A 126 9.20 4.19 22.36
CA LEU A 126 8.04 4.53 21.55
C LEU A 126 6.92 5.17 22.38
N ILE A 127 6.69 4.70 23.61
CA ILE A 127 5.73 5.35 24.53
C ILE A 127 6.13 6.82 24.76
N LYS A 128 7.39 7.07 25.13
CA LYS A 128 7.90 8.44 25.39
C LYS A 128 7.80 9.32 24.15
N ALA A 129 8.17 8.78 22.99
CA ALA A 129 7.99 9.42 21.70
C ALA A 129 6.54 9.85 21.50
N MET A 130 5.60 8.92 21.67
CA MET A 130 4.18 9.15 21.47
C MET A 130 3.57 10.14 22.45
N GLU A 131 4.06 10.18 23.68
CA GLU A 131 3.64 11.16 24.70
C GLU A 131 4.09 12.58 24.38
N SER A 132 5.27 12.74 23.79
CA SER A 132 5.84 14.04 23.41
C SER A 132 5.09 14.73 22.27
N ILE A 133 4.28 13.97 21.53
CA ILE A 133 3.53 14.46 20.38
C ILE A 133 2.56 15.56 20.82
N THR A 134 2.65 16.69 20.12
CA THR A 134 1.64 17.74 20.14
C THR A 134 0.60 17.46 19.04
N PRO A 135 -0.62 18.03 19.12
CA PRO A 135 -1.67 17.80 18.13
C PRO A 135 -1.15 17.88 16.68
N SER A 136 -1.13 16.74 16.01
CA SER A 136 -0.47 16.49 14.72
C SER A 136 -1.08 15.26 14.06
N THR A 137 -0.79 15.08 12.78
CA THR A 137 -1.13 13.87 12.06
C THR A 137 0.08 12.94 11.98
N LEU A 138 -0.16 11.67 12.26
CA LEU A 138 0.82 10.60 12.23
C LEU A 138 0.51 9.58 11.17
N PHE A 139 1.52 9.08 10.48
CA PHE A 139 1.36 7.90 9.63
C PHE A 139 2.68 7.18 9.45
N TYR A 140 2.58 5.88 9.23
CA TYR A 140 3.72 5.02 8.98
C TYR A 140 3.94 4.87 7.48
N THR A 141 5.19 5.00 7.04
CA THR A 141 5.54 4.90 5.62
C THR A 141 6.95 4.35 5.44
N LEU A 142 7.29 4.09 4.19
CA LEU A 142 8.64 3.75 3.75
C LEU A 142 9.23 4.94 2.98
N ASP A 143 10.47 5.32 3.27
CA ASP A 143 11.23 6.20 2.38
C ASP A 143 11.65 5.43 1.13
N HIS A 144 11.18 5.87 -0.03
CA HIS A 144 11.43 5.22 -1.31
C HIS A 144 12.89 5.29 -1.77
N GLU A 145 13.66 6.25 -1.27
CA GLU A 145 15.06 6.39 -1.65
C GLU A 145 15.95 5.41 -0.89
N THR A 146 15.83 5.39 0.44
CA THR A 146 16.65 4.53 1.30
C THR A 146 16.04 3.15 1.58
N ASN A 147 14.74 2.96 1.30
CA ASN A 147 13.93 1.82 1.76
C ASN A 147 13.94 1.65 3.30
N THR A 148 14.01 2.76 4.02
CA THR A 148 13.94 2.77 5.49
C THR A 148 12.53 3.10 5.94
N GLU A 149 12.06 2.42 6.97
CA GLU A 149 10.74 2.68 7.56
C GLU A 149 10.78 3.98 8.37
N ALA A 150 9.69 4.75 8.31
CA ALA A 150 9.58 6.04 8.98
C ALA A 150 8.18 6.21 9.57
N LEU A 151 8.13 6.64 10.83
CA LEU A 151 6.94 7.23 11.42
C LEU A 151 7.00 8.74 11.20
N ILE A 152 6.04 9.27 10.45
CA ILE A 152 5.99 10.70 10.15
C ILE A 152 5.01 11.37 11.10
N ILE A 153 5.45 12.49 11.66
CA ILE A 153 4.67 13.35 12.55
C ILE A 153 4.68 14.72 11.91
N ILE A 154 3.54 15.16 11.39
CA ILE A 154 3.43 16.41 10.63
C ILE A 154 2.20 17.20 11.08
N ALA A 155 2.26 18.52 10.95
CA ALA A 155 1.10 19.35 11.17
C ALA A 155 -0.01 19.01 10.16
N THR A 156 -1.27 19.00 10.62
CA THR A 156 -2.40 18.51 9.80
C THR A 156 -2.67 19.41 8.59
N ASP A 157 -2.35 20.69 8.71
CA ASP A 157 -2.42 21.70 7.66
C ASP A 157 -1.28 21.58 6.62
N GLU A 158 -0.22 20.85 6.94
CA GLU A 158 0.91 20.57 6.03
C GLU A 158 0.76 19.22 5.30
N LEU A 159 -0.36 18.52 5.50
CA LEU A 159 -0.60 17.26 4.80
C LEU A 159 -0.68 17.46 3.28
N PRO A 160 -0.19 16.48 2.49
CA PRO A 160 -0.35 16.47 1.05
C PRO A 160 -1.79 16.65 0.61
N SER A 161 -1.99 17.37 -0.50
CA SER A 161 -3.31 17.45 -1.12
C SER A 161 -3.74 16.06 -1.64
N PRO A 162 -5.03 15.69 -1.51
CA PRO A 162 -5.54 14.43 -2.03
C PRO A 162 -5.19 14.24 -3.51
N GLY A 163 -4.71 13.04 -3.88
CA GLY A 163 -4.32 12.69 -5.24
C GLY A 163 -2.82 12.82 -5.55
N GLN A 164 -2.02 13.37 -4.64
CA GLN A 164 -0.55 13.30 -4.72
C GLN A 164 -0.07 12.01 -4.05
N LEU A 165 0.17 10.98 -4.87
CA LEU A 165 0.63 9.68 -4.39
C LEU A 165 2.06 9.73 -3.88
N LEU A 166 2.97 10.40 -4.60
CA LEU A 166 4.36 10.56 -4.19
C LEU A 166 4.61 12.00 -3.74
N VAL A 167 5.12 12.16 -2.52
CA VAL A 167 5.48 13.45 -1.96
C VAL A 167 6.87 13.41 -1.34
N SER A 168 7.60 14.50 -1.50
CA SER A 168 8.87 14.70 -0.80
C SER A 168 8.61 15.57 0.42
N LEU A 169 9.05 15.08 1.58
CA LEU A 169 8.94 15.77 2.86
C LEU A 169 10.34 16.10 3.38
N CYS A 170 10.45 17.23 4.06
CA CYS A 170 11.67 17.65 4.74
C CYS A 170 11.46 17.51 6.25
N GLY A 171 12.38 16.83 6.93
CA GLY A 171 12.29 16.65 8.37
C GLY A 171 13.62 16.28 8.98
N GLN A 172 13.61 16.00 10.28
CA GLN A 172 14.76 15.48 11.01
C GLN A 172 14.45 14.08 11.50
N TRP A 173 15.43 13.18 11.39
CA TRP A 173 15.34 11.86 11.99
C TRP A 173 15.58 11.96 13.49
N ASP A 174 14.68 11.41 14.28
CA ASP A 174 14.94 11.20 15.70
C ASP A 174 15.61 9.83 15.88
N GLU A 175 16.95 9.83 15.92
CA GLU A 175 17.75 8.61 16.13
C GLU A 175 17.58 8.03 17.54
N THR A 176 16.89 8.72 18.46
CA THR A 176 16.70 8.25 19.84
C THR A 176 15.48 7.37 20.04
N GLN A 177 14.71 7.08 18.98
CA GLN A 177 13.38 6.48 19.09
C GLN A 177 13.19 5.09 18.48
N LEU A 178 14.25 4.41 18.02
CA LEU A 178 14.21 3.03 17.50
C LEU A 178 15.35 2.15 18.05
#